data_AF-M5G8M8-F1
#
_entry.id   AF-M5G8M8-F1
#
_cell.length_a   1.000
_cell.length_b   1.000
_cell.length_c   1.000
_cell.angle_alpha   90.00
_cell.angle_beta   90.00
_cell.angle_gamma   90.00
#
_symmetry.space_group_name_H-M   'P 1'
#
loop_
_entity.id
_entity.type
_entity.pdbx_description
1 polymer ?
#
loop_
_entity_poly.entity_id
_entity_poly.type
_entity_poly.pdbx_seq_one_letter_code
_entity_poly.pdbx_strand_id
1 'polypeptide(L)'
;MDTPPTSTTAATVCEFFLPSTHWPSAWYDDKQSSLPPPVVGSKDVSGQGMWSSYGDAMTRIGYVLFADLSVLWYRVQWDSRQRDPNSVQREASYRPPPQPWAGDLLRWATELYGEELVAFAEAAEASGQPVGRGECWDMAHLGLKSIVDNPALSHFPKPVQSISRTHGHLIFAGSGSPNTAGQAGRWRGGDDRVMRGDIVEWNRVKINTTSGQQMTLGDPEHTAIIVLVPDEPIPNATDGASIMPYELGWLEVIEQTRGKAPQRKRYDMSRFTEGRVWVYRPVPEEYVGEGLKAEWPPQQPAYSLS
;
A
#
# COMPACT_ATOMS: atom_id res chain seq x y z
N MET A 1 0.10 -8.23 -13.64
CA MET A 1 1.11 -7.75 -12.68
C MET A 1 0.54 -6.57 -11.91
N ASP A 2 -0.76 -6.62 -11.60
CA ASP A 2 -1.57 -5.40 -11.52
C ASP A 2 -1.74 -4.92 -10.08
N THR A 3 -1.30 -5.74 -9.15
CA THR A 3 -1.23 -5.51 -7.71
C THR A 3 0.09 -6.11 -7.21
N PRO A 4 0.71 -5.54 -6.16
CA PRO A 4 1.72 -6.29 -5.41
C PRO A 4 1.12 -7.65 -5.02
N PRO A 5 1.92 -8.74 -4.97
CA PRO A 5 1.40 -10.04 -4.59
C PRO A 5 0.86 -9.96 -3.17
N THR A 6 -0.45 -9.78 -3.02
CA THR A 6 -1.14 -9.91 -1.74
C THR A 6 -1.52 -11.37 -1.58
N SER A 7 -1.39 -11.88 -0.36
CA SER A 7 -1.85 -13.24 -0.03
C SER A 7 -3.38 -13.35 -0.10
N THR A 8 -4.10 -12.22 0.02
CA THR A 8 -5.55 -12.15 0.19
C THR A 8 -6.08 -10.79 -0.28
N THR A 9 -7.31 -10.75 -0.82
CA THR A 9 -8.04 -9.52 -1.19
C THR A 9 -9.33 -9.38 -0.38
N ALA A 10 -9.93 -8.18 -0.35
CA ALA A 10 -11.22 -7.97 0.31
C ALA A 10 -12.32 -8.89 -0.23
N ALA A 11 -12.35 -9.13 -1.54
CA ALA A 11 -13.33 -10.03 -2.17
C ALA A 11 -13.17 -11.48 -1.66
N THR A 12 -11.93 -11.98 -1.60
CA THR A 12 -11.63 -13.33 -1.09
C THR A 12 -12.04 -13.49 0.38
N VAL A 13 -11.81 -12.48 1.22
CA VAL A 13 -12.24 -12.54 2.63
C VAL A 13 -13.75 -12.37 2.78
N CYS A 14 -14.41 -11.68 1.85
CA CYS A 14 -15.86 -11.57 1.87
C CYS A 14 -16.53 -12.96 1.82
N GLU A 15 -15.95 -13.93 1.09
CA GLU A 15 -16.43 -15.31 1.02
C GLU A 15 -16.40 -16.04 2.38
N PHE A 16 -15.52 -15.64 3.29
CA PHE A 16 -15.45 -16.18 4.65
C PHE A 16 -16.74 -15.94 5.44
N PHE A 17 -17.52 -14.92 5.08
CA PHE A 17 -18.78 -14.55 5.74
C PHE A 17 -20.03 -15.18 5.11
N LEU A 18 -19.88 -15.97 4.03
CA LEU A 18 -21.02 -16.68 3.44
C LEU A 18 -21.62 -17.68 4.44
N PRO A 19 -22.97 -17.83 4.51
CA PRO A 19 -23.63 -18.80 5.38
C PRO A 19 -23.16 -20.25 5.22
N SER A 20 -22.64 -20.62 4.04
CA SER A 20 -22.07 -21.94 3.76
C SER A 20 -20.68 -22.18 4.34
N THR A 21 -19.95 -21.14 4.74
CA THR A 21 -18.57 -21.26 5.23
C THR A 21 -18.56 -21.67 6.70
N HIS A 22 -18.06 -22.86 7.02
CA HIS A 22 -17.99 -23.32 8.41
C HIS A 22 -16.87 -22.59 9.19
N TRP A 23 -17.20 -22.02 10.35
CA TRP A 23 -16.23 -21.40 11.27
C TRP A 23 -15.82 -22.37 12.39
N PRO A 24 -14.52 -22.60 12.60
CA PRO A 24 -14.04 -23.52 13.64
C PRO A 24 -14.11 -22.92 15.05
N SER A 25 -14.32 -21.60 15.17
CA SER A 25 -14.33 -20.88 16.45
C SER A 25 -15.21 -19.64 16.42
N ALA A 26 -15.66 -19.19 17.59
CA ALA A 26 -16.39 -17.95 17.79
C ALA A 26 -15.43 -16.74 17.89
N TRP A 27 -14.58 -16.57 16.87
CA TRP A 27 -13.56 -15.51 16.82
C TRP A 27 -14.15 -14.10 17.02
N TYR A 28 -15.42 -13.91 16.64
CA TYR A 28 -16.16 -12.66 16.80
C TYR A 28 -16.48 -12.32 18.27
N ASP A 29 -16.25 -13.23 19.21
CA ASP A 29 -16.39 -12.99 20.66
C ASP A 29 -15.03 -12.69 21.33
N ASP A 30 -13.91 -12.82 20.60
CA ASP A 30 -12.58 -12.53 21.14
C ASP A 30 -12.36 -11.02 21.32
N LYS A 31 -12.22 -10.56 22.56
CA LYS A 31 -11.97 -9.14 22.87
C LYS A 31 -10.57 -8.67 22.47
N GLN A 32 -9.64 -9.57 22.17
CA GLN A 32 -8.25 -9.25 21.84
C GLN A 32 -8.04 -9.03 20.35
N SER A 33 -8.69 -9.81 19.49
CA SER A 33 -8.64 -9.64 18.03
C SER A 33 -9.96 -9.12 17.52
N SER A 34 -9.96 -7.95 16.87
CA SER A 34 -11.13 -7.47 16.14
C SER A 34 -11.27 -8.10 14.75
N LEU A 35 -10.16 -8.53 14.15
CA LEU A 35 -10.08 -8.93 12.73
C LEU A 35 -10.55 -10.37 12.48
N PRO A 36 -11.12 -10.66 11.28
CA PRO A 36 -11.55 -12.01 10.93
C PRO A 36 -10.36 -12.96 10.70
N PRO A 37 -10.50 -14.27 11.02
CA PRO A 37 -9.41 -15.25 10.96
C PRO A 37 -8.57 -15.26 9.68
N PRO A 38 -9.14 -15.12 8.46
CA PRO A 38 -8.34 -15.12 7.24
C PRO A 38 -7.28 -14.01 7.13
N VAL A 39 -7.37 -12.96 7.95
CA VAL A 39 -6.42 -11.84 7.96
C VAL A 39 -5.67 -11.68 9.28
N VAL A 40 -5.94 -12.52 10.28
CA VAL A 40 -5.23 -12.48 11.56
C VAL A 40 -3.75 -12.80 11.34
N GLY A 41 -2.88 -11.91 11.84
CA GLY A 41 -1.43 -12.04 11.69
C GLY A 41 -0.89 -11.63 10.31
N SER A 42 -1.76 -11.25 9.37
CA SER A 42 -1.32 -10.64 8.12
C SER A 42 -0.66 -9.30 8.40
N LYS A 43 0.50 -9.07 7.77
CA LYS A 43 1.20 -7.79 7.80
C LYS A 43 0.70 -6.84 6.71
N ASP A 44 -0.07 -7.36 5.76
CA ASP A 44 -0.52 -6.68 4.53
C ASP A 44 -1.90 -6.04 4.65
N VAL A 45 -2.35 -5.82 5.87
CA VAL A 45 -3.67 -5.25 6.16
C VAL A 45 -3.60 -4.23 7.28
N SER A 46 -4.51 -3.26 7.23
CA SER A 46 -4.87 -2.40 8.36
C SER A 46 -6.36 -2.54 8.61
N GLY A 47 -6.81 -2.41 9.85
CA GLY A 47 -8.23 -2.55 10.13
C GLY A 47 -8.59 -2.13 11.54
N GLN A 48 -9.89 -1.94 11.73
CA GLN A 48 -10.47 -1.61 13.01
C GLN A 48 -11.76 -2.38 13.18
N GLY A 49 -12.10 -2.69 14.42
CA GLY A 49 -13.42 -3.19 14.76
C GLY A 49 -13.93 -2.58 16.05
N MET A 50 -15.23 -2.65 16.21
CA MET A 50 -15.95 -2.31 17.41
C MET A 50 -16.92 -3.44 17.76
N TRP A 51 -17.26 -3.53 19.03
CA TRP A 51 -18.31 -4.42 19.50
C TRP A 51 -19.30 -3.65 20.37
N SER A 52 -20.53 -4.12 20.39
CA SER A 52 -21.59 -3.61 21.25
C SER A 52 -22.42 -4.76 21.80
N SER A 53 -23.09 -4.51 22.92
CA SER A 53 -24.02 -5.45 23.55
C SER A 53 -25.32 -4.77 23.95
N TYR A 54 -26.42 -5.49 23.78
CA TYR A 54 -27.74 -5.11 24.29
C TYR A 54 -28.43 -6.36 24.84
N GLY A 55 -28.38 -6.51 26.17
CA GLY A 55 -28.75 -7.78 26.81
C GLY A 55 -27.80 -8.90 26.37
N ASP A 56 -28.35 -10.02 25.90
CA ASP A 56 -27.56 -11.13 25.36
C ASP A 56 -27.22 -10.96 23.88
N ALA A 57 -27.83 -9.98 23.19
CA ALA A 57 -27.53 -9.69 21.80
C ALA A 57 -26.20 -8.94 21.69
N MET A 58 -25.26 -9.54 20.98
CA MET A 58 -23.93 -9.02 20.75
C MET A 58 -23.78 -8.67 19.27
N THR A 59 -23.06 -7.59 18.98
CA THR A 59 -22.76 -7.19 17.60
C THR A 59 -21.29 -6.81 17.50
N ARG A 60 -20.63 -7.27 16.43
CA ARG A 60 -19.30 -6.87 16.02
C ARG A 60 -19.37 -6.28 14.63
N ILE A 61 -18.75 -5.12 14.46
CA ILE A 61 -18.60 -4.46 13.16
C ILE A 61 -17.13 -4.13 12.99
N GLY A 62 -16.62 -4.28 11.78
CA GLY A 62 -15.27 -3.84 11.47
C GLY A 62 -15.02 -3.66 9.99
N TYR A 63 -13.82 -3.15 9.69
CA TYR A 63 -13.31 -3.06 8.34
C TYR A 63 -11.86 -3.55 8.27
N VAL A 64 -11.44 -3.93 7.07
CA VAL A 64 -10.07 -4.30 6.73
C VAL A 64 -9.70 -3.65 5.41
N LEU A 65 -8.65 -2.83 5.40
CA LEU A 65 -8.00 -2.27 4.23
C LEU A 65 -6.80 -3.14 3.88
N PHE A 66 -6.76 -3.64 2.65
CA PHE A 66 -5.72 -4.53 2.13
C PHE A 66 -4.64 -3.74 1.41
N ALA A 67 -3.47 -4.34 1.21
CA ALA A 67 -2.37 -3.71 0.47
C ALA A 67 -2.75 -3.38 -1.00
N ASP A 68 -3.67 -4.09 -1.65
CA ASP A 68 -4.19 -3.68 -2.97
C ASP A 68 -5.18 -2.50 -2.91
N LEU A 69 -5.38 -1.92 -1.72
CA LEU A 69 -6.33 -0.87 -1.37
C LEU A 69 -7.81 -1.26 -1.51
N SER A 70 -8.11 -2.54 -1.71
CA SER A 70 -9.47 -3.06 -1.54
C SER A 70 -9.87 -2.98 -0.06
N VAL A 71 -11.17 -2.87 0.20
CA VAL A 71 -11.70 -2.72 1.57
C VAL A 71 -12.81 -3.73 1.81
N LEU A 72 -12.74 -4.43 2.94
CA LEU A 72 -13.79 -5.29 3.47
C LEU A 72 -14.48 -4.56 4.62
N TRP A 73 -15.80 -4.63 4.67
CA TRP A 73 -16.61 -4.38 5.86
C TRP A 73 -17.33 -5.66 6.26
N TYR A 74 -17.51 -5.87 7.55
CA TYR A 74 -18.25 -7.01 8.05
C TYR A 74 -19.07 -6.66 9.28
N ARG A 75 -20.17 -7.40 9.46
CA ARG A 75 -21.01 -7.41 10.64
C ARG A 75 -21.26 -8.84 11.07
N VAL A 76 -21.08 -9.11 12.36
CA VAL A 76 -21.47 -10.38 13.00
C VAL A 76 -22.37 -10.08 14.19
N GLN A 77 -23.52 -10.72 14.25
CA GLN A 77 -24.47 -10.61 15.36
C GLN A 77 -24.75 -11.99 15.94
N TRP A 78 -24.68 -12.11 17.26
CA TRP A 78 -24.84 -13.39 17.96
C TRP A 78 -25.54 -13.21 19.31
N ASP A 79 -26.09 -14.30 19.82
CA ASP A 79 -26.54 -14.40 21.21
C ASP A 79 -25.37 -14.93 22.06
N SER A 80 -24.97 -14.19 23.10
CA SER A 80 -23.89 -14.58 24.01
C SER A 80 -24.10 -15.91 24.76
N ARG A 81 -25.33 -16.43 24.80
CA ARG A 81 -25.67 -17.72 25.40
C ARG A 81 -25.44 -18.89 24.43
N GLN A 82 -25.39 -18.61 23.13
CA GLN A 82 -25.26 -19.62 22.09
C GLN A 82 -23.78 -19.91 21.83
N ARG A 83 -23.42 -21.21 21.87
CA ARG A 83 -22.01 -21.63 21.76
C ARG A 83 -21.59 -22.09 20.37
N ASP A 84 -22.54 -22.28 19.45
CA ASP A 84 -22.23 -22.69 18.09
C ASP A 84 -21.74 -21.48 17.26
N PRO A 85 -20.48 -21.47 16.79
CA PRO A 85 -19.91 -20.36 16.04
C PRO A 85 -20.60 -20.10 14.69
N ASN A 86 -21.39 -21.05 14.20
CA ASN A 86 -22.10 -20.94 12.92
C ASN A 86 -23.56 -20.51 13.08
N SER A 87 -24.07 -20.45 14.31
CA SER A 87 -25.45 -20.07 14.63
C SER A 87 -25.65 -18.54 14.74
N VAL A 88 -24.91 -17.79 13.93
CA VAL A 88 -24.82 -16.32 13.99
C VAL A 88 -25.34 -15.68 12.71
N GLN A 89 -25.77 -14.42 12.82
CA GLN A 89 -25.98 -13.60 11.63
C GLN A 89 -24.65 -12.99 11.22
N ARG A 90 -24.27 -13.18 9.96
CA ARG A 90 -23.01 -12.69 9.42
C ARG A 90 -23.25 -12.07 8.05
N GLU A 91 -22.68 -10.90 7.86
CA GLU A 91 -22.75 -10.15 6.62
C GLU A 91 -21.38 -9.55 6.33
N ALA A 92 -21.05 -9.47 5.05
CA ALA A 92 -19.88 -8.75 4.59
C ALA A 92 -20.19 -8.03 3.28
N SER A 93 -19.55 -6.89 3.10
CA SER A 93 -19.53 -6.17 1.83
C SER A 93 -18.10 -5.73 1.57
N TYR A 94 -17.72 -5.60 0.31
CA TYR A 94 -16.37 -5.18 -0.04
C TYR A 94 -16.40 -4.12 -1.14
N ARG A 95 -15.31 -3.36 -1.21
CA ARG A 95 -14.98 -2.51 -2.35
C ARG A 95 -13.71 -3.05 -3.00
N PRO A 96 -13.69 -3.22 -4.34
CA PRO A 96 -12.48 -3.62 -5.05
C PRO A 96 -11.38 -2.57 -4.92
N PRO A 97 -10.14 -2.88 -5.35
CA PRO A 97 -9.10 -1.88 -5.52
C PRO A 97 -9.62 -0.64 -6.26
N PRO A 98 -9.26 0.58 -5.83
CA PRO A 98 -9.68 1.81 -6.51
C PRO A 98 -9.18 1.81 -7.96
N GLN A 99 -9.96 2.43 -8.84
CA GLN A 99 -9.58 2.57 -10.25
C GLN A 99 -8.38 3.54 -10.37
N PRO A 100 -7.50 3.32 -11.36
CA PRO A 100 -6.40 4.23 -11.62
C PRO A 100 -6.88 5.67 -11.82
N TRP A 101 -6.14 6.64 -11.29
CA TRP A 101 -6.42 8.05 -11.47
C TRP A 101 -5.92 8.58 -12.81
N ALA A 102 -6.61 9.61 -13.30
CA ALA A 102 -6.17 10.39 -14.45
C ALA A 102 -4.93 11.23 -14.09
N GLY A 103 -4.17 11.63 -15.12
CA GLY A 103 -2.88 12.29 -14.92
C GLY A 103 -2.96 13.65 -14.22
N ASP A 104 -4.05 14.38 -14.38
CA ASP A 104 -4.30 15.65 -13.68
C ASP A 104 -4.41 15.47 -12.17
N LEU A 105 -5.19 14.48 -11.71
CA LEU A 105 -5.29 14.13 -10.29
C LEU A 105 -3.95 13.62 -9.73
N LEU A 106 -3.22 12.83 -10.51
CA LEU A 106 -1.91 12.33 -10.11
C LEU A 106 -0.87 13.45 -10.00
N ARG A 107 -0.89 14.46 -10.89
CA ARG A 107 0.00 15.63 -10.80
C ARG A 107 -0.36 16.53 -9.63
N TRP A 108 -1.66 16.76 -9.42
CA TRP A 108 -2.15 17.49 -8.24
C TRP A 108 -1.68 16.82 -6.93
N ALA A 109 -1.74 15.49 -6.85
CA ALA A 109 -1.25 14.78 -5.68
C ALA A 109 0.28 14.91 -5.49
N THR A 110 1.05 14.94 -6.59
CA THR A 110 2.49 15.26 -6.54
C THR A 110 2.75 16.67 -6.01
N GLU A 111 1.99 17.67 -6.48
CA GLU A 111 2.12 19.05 -6.01
C GLU A 111 1.80 19.19 -4.51
N LEU A 112 0.85 18.41 -3.99
CA LEU A 112 0.52 18.40 -2.58
C LEU A 112 1.57 17.70 -1.72
N TYR A 113 1.97 16.49 -2.08
CA TYR A 113 2.73 15.64 -1.16
C TYR A 113 4.20 15.47 -1.53
N GLY A 114 4.54 15.63 -2.81
CA GLY A 114 5.85 15.23 -3.34
C GLY A 114 7.00 15.99 -2.71
N GLU A 115 6.95 17.32 -2.74
CA GLU A 115 8.01 18.15 -2.16
C GLU A 115 8.09 18.05 -0.64
N GLU A 116 6.99 17.85 0.05
CA GLU A 116 7.00 17.63 1.51
C GLU A 116 7.67 16.31 1.89
N LEU A 117 7.40 15.24 1.12
CA LEU A 117 8.02 13.93 1.34
C LEU A 117 9.52 13.95 1.07
N VAL A 118 9.91 14.70 0.04
CA VAL A 118 11.29 14.89 -0.35
C VAL A 118 12.03 15.75 0.65
N ALA A 119 11.45 16.86 1.10
CA ALA A 119 12.03 17.73 2.13
C ALA A 119 12.26 16.94 3.42
N PHE A 120 11.32 16.07 3.80
CA PHE A 120 11.49 15.12 4.90
C PHE A 120 12.70 14.20 4.66
N ALA A 121 12.80 13.60 3.48
CA ALA A 121 13.90 12.68 3.15
C ALA A 121 15.28 13.37 3.14
N GLU A 122 15.38 14.57 2.58
CA GLU A 122 16.60 15.37 2.52
C GLU A 122 17.02 15.86 3.91
N ALA A 123 16.07 16.26 4.76
CA ALA A 123 16.34 16.59 6.15
C ALA A 123 16.84 15.38 6.94
N ALA A 124 16.25 14.20 6.70
CA ALA A 124 16.67 12.95 7.31
C ALA A 124 18.10 12.55 6.90
N GLU A 125 18.44 12.66 5.60
CA GLU A 125 19.80 12.48 5.09
C GLU A 125 20.78 13.46 5.76
N ALA A 126 20.45 14.75 5.81
CA ALA A 126 21.30 15.79 6.40
C ALA A 126 21.53 15.59 7.91
N SER A 127 20.56 15.02 8.62
CA SER A 127 20.68 14.74 10.05
C SER A 127 21.77 13.70 10.39
N GLY A 128 22.08 12.81 9.44
CA GLY A 128 22.97 11.68 9.66
C GLY A 128 22.48 10.69 10.73
N GLN A 129 21.21 10.75 11.14
CA GLN A 129 20.60 9.85 12.11
C GLN A 129 19.57 8.93 11.45
N PRO A 130 19.42 7.68 11.91
CA PRO A 130 18.35 6.79 11.45
C PRO A 130 16.96 7.38 11.72
N VAL A 131 16.04 7.21 10.77
CA VAL A 131 14.64 7.61 10.92
C VAL A 131 13.85 6.51 11.60
N GLY A 132 13.10 6.86 12.65
CA GLY A 132 12.26 5.91 13.39
C GLY A 132 13.10 4.84 14.07
N ARG A 133 12.82 3.57 13.74
CA ARG A 133 13.60 2.42 14.21
C ARG A 133 14.81 2.13 13.33
N GLY A 134 14.99 2.92 12.28
CA GLY A 134 16.02 2.75 11.24
C GLY A 134 15.65 1.71 10.19
N GLU A 135 14.40 1.21 10.15
CA GLU A 135 13.97 0.25 9.14
C GLU A 135 13.67 0.96 7.81
N CYS A 136 13.84 0.28 6.67
CA CYS A 136 13.64 0.90 5.35
C CYS A 136 12.24 1.51 5.16
N TRP A 137 11.19 0.83 5.63
CA TRP A 137 9.81 1.30 5.54
C TRP A 137 9.49 2.46 6.50
N ASP A 138 10.30 2.72 7.55
CA ASP A 138 10.10 3.86 8.46
C ASP A 138 10.22 5.19 7.68
N MET A 139 11.04 5.27 6.63
CA MET A 139 11.20 6.49 5.81
C MET A 139 9.88 6.90 5.15
N ALA A 140 9.26 5.98 4.40
CA ALA A 140 8.00 6.26 3.72
C ALA A 140 6.86 6.48 4.71
N HIS A 141 6.76 5.63 5.75
CA HIS A 141 5.70 5.76 6.75
C HIS A 141 5.79 7.07 7.54
N LEU A 142 6.98 7.44 8.04
CA LEU A 142 7.14 8.66 8.83
C LEU A 142 7.12 9.92 7.98
N GLY A 143 7.53 9.86 6.70
CA GLY A 143 7.35 10.97 5.76
C GLY A 143 5.88 11.28 5.48
N LEU A 144 5.07 10.24 5.22
CA LEU A 144 3.61 10.44 5.05
C LEU A 144 2.94 10.90 6.34
N LYS A 145 3.41 10.40 7.49
CA LYS A 145 2.92 10.83 8.80
C LYS A 145 3.31 12.28 9.12
N SER A 146 4.50 12.73 8.73
CA SER A 146 4.92 14.12 9.00
C SER A 146 4.06 15.13 8.28
N ILE A 147 3.52 14.78 7.10
CA ILE A 147 2.54 15.63 6.40
C ILE A 147 1.27 15.79 7.24
N VAL A 148 0.76 14.70 7.81
CA VAL A 148 -0.45 14.71 8.67
C VAL A 148 -0.23 15.46 9.97
N ASP A 149 0.94 15.30 10.58
CA ASP A 149 1.26 15.86 11.88
C ASP A 149 1.72 17.33 11.80
N ASN A 150 2.02 17.85 10.61
CA ASN A 150 2.47 19.24 10.42
C ASN A 150 1.29 20.22 10.43
N PRO A 151 1.17 21.12 11.44
CA PRO A 151 0.05 22.06 11.52
C PRO A 151 -0.03 23.01 10.33
N ALA A 152 1.11 23.34 9.69
CA ALA A 152 1.13 24.19 8.50
C ALA A 152 0.44 23.53 7.29
N LEU A 153 0.41 22.20 7.26
CA LEU A 153 -0.21 21.38 6.21
C LEU A 153 -1.57 20.83 6.61
N SER A 154 -2.16 21.31 7.71
CA SER A 154 -3.47 20.84 8.20
C SER A 154 -4.64 21.05 7.23
N HIS A 155 -4.45 21.89 6.22
CA HIS A 155 -5.39 22.15 5.13
C HIS A 155 -5.26 21.15 3.96
N PHE A 156 -4.18 20.37 3.93
CA PHE A 156 -4.04 19.30 2.94
C PHE A 156 -4.98 18.15 3.29
N PRO A 157 -5.62 17.53 2.28
CA PRO A 157 -6.21 16.22 2.46
C PRO A 157 -5.18 15.25 3.05
N LYS A 158 -5.61 14.36 3.95
CA LYS A 158 -4.69 13.39 4.57
C LYS A 158 -4.23 12.39 3.51
N PRO A 159 -2.92 12.13 3.34
CA PRO A 159 -2.46 11.10 2.43
C PRO A 159 -2.80 9.70 2.96
N VAL A 160 -3.05 8.77 2.03
CA VAL A 160 -3.08 7.33 2.31
C VAL A 160 -1.79 6.96 3.03
N GLN A 161 -1.92 6.47 4.26
CA GLN A 161 -0.77 6.02 5.04
C GLN A 161 -0.23 4.70 4.50
N SER A 162 1.07 4.46 4.67
CA SER A 162 1.69 3.19 4.29
C SER A 162 1.01 2.00 4.96
N ILE A 163 0.56 1.02 4.16
CA ILE A 163 0.02 -0.26 4.63
C ILE A 163 0.85 -1.36 3.99
N SER A 164 1.72 -1.96 4.80
CA SER A 164 2.73 -2.89 4.31
C SER A 164 3.51 -2.29 3.15
N ARG A 165 3.31 -2.85 1.96
CA ARG A 165 4.00 -2.56 0.69
C ARG A 165 3.39 -1.45 -0.14
N THR A 166 2.29 -0.87 0.33
CA THR A 166 1.52 0.11 -0.45
C THR A 166 1.57 1.47 0.20
N HIS A 167 1.95 2.45 -0.61
CA HIS A 167 2.24 3.81 -0.18
C HIS A 167 1.39 4.86 -0.91
N GLY A 168 0.30 4.44 -1.54
CA GLY A 168 -0.60 5.29 -2.32
C GLY A 168 -1.01 4.65 -3.64
N HIS A 169 -1.21 5.47 -4.67
CA HIS A 169 -1.59 5.02 -6.01
C HIS A 169 -0.40 4.33 -6.70
N LEU A 170 -0.55 3.06 -7.07
CA LEU A 170 0.45 2.34 -7.87
C LEU A 170 0.60 3.01 -9.25
N ILE A 171 1.78 3.50 -9.59
CA ILE A 171 2.12 4.12 -10.88
C ILE A 171 2.78 3.10 -11.82
N PHE A 172 3.62 2.23 -11.27
CA PHE A 172 4.38 1.27 -12.05
C PHE A 172 4.59 -0.02 -11.26
N ALA A 173 4.46 -1.16 -11.94
CA ALA A 173 4.89 -2.46 -11.43
C ALA A 173 5.75 -3.16 -12.48
N GLY A 174 6.94 -3.64 -12.10
CA GLY A 174 7.88 -4.27 -13.01
C GLY A 174 8.61 -5.46 -12.41
N SER A 175 9.11 -6.32 -13.28
CA SER A 175 9.96 -7.47 -12.93
C SER A 175 11.17 -7.56 -13.83
N GLY A 176 12.30 -7.88 -13.21
CA GLY A 176 13.61 -7.95 -13.87
C GLY A 176 13.84 -9.28 -14.54
N SER A 177 14.70 -9.28 -15.54
CA SER A 177 15.21 -10.48 -16.19
C SER A 177 16.65 -10.24 -16.64
N PRO A 178 17.52 -11.26 -16.68
CA PRO A 178 18.91 -11.11 -17.13
C PRO A 178 19.03 -10.55 -18.55
N ASN A 179 17.98 -10.70 -19.37
CA ASN A 179 17.84 -10.10 -20.68
C ASN A 179 16.71 -9.06 -20.64
N THR A 180 16.92 -7.88 -21.23
CA THR A 180 15.90 -6.82 -21.34
C THR A 180 14.64 -7.31 -22.03
N ALA A 181 14.76 -8.21 -23.01
CA ALA A 181 13.61 -8.81 -23.70
C ALA A 181 12.74 -9.69 -22.80
N GLY A 182 13.27 -10.14 -21.65
CA GLY A 182 12.53 -10.92 -20.66
C GLY A 182 12.01 -10.07 -19.50
N GLN A 183 12.29 -8.77 -19.47
CA GLN A 183 11.65 -7.89 -18.50
C GLN A 183 10.16 -7.80 -18.80
N ALA A 184 9.41 -7.46 -17.76
CA ALA A 184 8.00 -7.16 -17.89
C ALA A 184 7.67 -6.03 -16.96
N GLY A 185 6.75 -5.16 -17.37
CA GLY A 185 6.17 -4.19 -16.48
C GLY A 185 4.88 -3.63 -17.03
N ARG A 186 4.19 -2.92 -16.15
CA ARG A 186 2.89 -2.35 -16.41
C ARG A 186 2.80 -0.98 -15.77
N TRP A 187 2.41 -0.01 -16.59
CA TRP A 187 2.07 1.33 -16.17
C TRP A 187 0.63 1.38 -15.66
N ARG A 188 0.37 2.22 -14.67
CA ARG A 188 -0.95 2.39 -14.09
C ARG A 188 -1.24 3.87 -13.83
N GLY A 189 -2.42 4.31 -14.23
CA GLY A 189 -2.84 5.71 -14.16
C GLY A 189 -2.53 6.49 -15.43
N GLY A 190 -3.04 7.72 -15.49
CA GLY A 190 -2.99 8.58 -16.68
C GLY A 190 -1.82 9.56 -16.71
N ASP A 191 -0.88 9.50 -15.76
CA ASP A 191 0.34 10.31 -15.84
C ASP A 191 1.40 9.63 -16.72
N ASP A 192 2.37 10.37 -17.21
CA ASP A 192 3.33 9.89 -18.21
C ASP A 192 4.75 9.67 -17.65
N ARG A 193 4.94 9.84 -16.34
CA ARG A 193 6.25 9.76 -15.70
C ARG A 193 6.20 9.40 -14.22
N VAL A 194 7.31 8.86 -13.75
CA VAL A 194 7.63 8.81 -12.32
C VAL A 194 8.08 10.20 -11.90
N MET A 195 7.71 10.64 -10.70
CA MET A 195 7.97 11.98 -10.21
C MET A 195 8.85 11.96 -8.97
N ARG A 196 9.56 13.07 -8.74
CA ARG A 196 10.13 13.40 -7.43
C ARG A 196 9.01 13.39 -6.38
N GLY A 197 9.25 12.73 -5.26
CA GLY A 197 8.26 12.48 -4.21
C GLY A 197 7.47 11.18 -4.34
N ASP A 198 7.57 10.46 -5.45
CA ASP A 198 7.06 9.09 -5.54
C ASP A 198 7.89 8.17 -4.63
N ILE A 199 7.27 7.06 -4.20
CA ILE A 199 7.87 6.07 -3.29
C ILE A 199 8.12 4.79 -4.08
N VAL A 200 9.35 4.27 -4.05
CA VAL A 200 9.71 3.02 -4.71
C VAL A 200 9.88 1.90 -3.70
N GLU A 201 9.39 0.73 -4.06
CA GLU A 201 9.64 -0.51 -3.34
C GLU A 201 10.35 -1.53 -4.22
N TRP A 202 11.36 -2.18 -3.64
CA TRP A 202 12.17 -3.22 -4.24
C TRP A 202 11.94 -4.55 -3.54
N ASN A 203 11.85 -5.63 -4.32
CA ASN A 203 11.81 -6.99 -3.83
C ASN A 203 12.76 -7.89 -4.62
N ARG A 204 13.78 -8.37 -3.91
CA ARG A 204 14.85 -9.25 -4.37
C ARG A 204 15.47 -8.76 -5.67
N VAL A 205 15.67 -7.45 -5.75
CA VAL A 205 16.14 -6.76 -6.94
C VAL A 205 17.63 -6.94 -7.08
N LYS A 206 18.08 -7.34 -8.27
CA LYS A 206 19.50 -7.29 -8.64
C LYS A 206 19.72 -6.23 -9.69
N ILE A 207 20.55 -5.25 -9.34
CA ILE A 207 20.91 -4.15 -10.23
C ILE A 207 22.43 -4.07 -10.37
N ASN A 208 22.93 -4.02 -11.59
CA ASN A 208 24.35 -3.82 -11.81
C ASN A 208 24.69 -2.33 -11.65
N THR A 209 25.78 -2.02 -10.96
CA THR A 209 26.31 -0.66 -10.84
C THR A 209 27.10 -0.28 -12.09
N THR A 210 27.42 1.01 -12.24
CA THR A 210 28.32 1.52 -13.29
C THR A 210 29.71 0.89 -13.24
N SER A 211 30.19 0.50 -12.06
CA SER A 211 31.45 -0.21 -11.86
C SER A 211 31.40 -1.72 -12.18
N GLY A 212 30.24 -2.23 -12.59
CA GLY A 212 30.03 -3.65 -12.90
C GLY A 212 29.83 -4.54 -11.67
N GLN A 213 29.72 -3.96 -10.48
CA GLN A 213 29.33 -4.70 -9.27
C GLN A 213 27.82 -4.96 -9.29
N GLN A 214 27.40 -6.09 -8.74
CA GLN A 214 25.98 -6.37 -8.57
C GLN A 214 25.55 -5.95 -7.16
N MET A 215 24.45 -5.20 -7.08
CA MET A 215 23.79 -4.86 -5.83
C MET A 215 22.47 -5.61 -5.72
N THR A 216 22.17 -6.09 -4.51
CA THR A 216 20.87 -6.66 -4.17
C THR A 216 20.08 -5.66 -3.32
N LEU A 217 18.86 -5.31 -3.73
CA LEU A 217 17.94 -4.45 -2.99
C LEU A 217 16.72 -5.26 -2.55
N GLY A 218 16.31 -5.07 -1.30
CA GLY A 218 15.09 -5.67 -0.76
C GLY A 218 15.12 -7.20 -0.68
N ASP A 219 15.98 -7.78 0.17
CA ASP A 219 15.86 -9.18 0.58
C ASP A 219 15.60 -9.21 2.11
N PRO A 220 14.33 -9.19 2.57
CA PRO A 220 13.12 -9.49 1.80
C PRO A 220 12.50 -8.32 1.00
N GLU A 221 12.51 -7.09 1.51
CA GLU A 221 11.84 -5.90 0.90
C GLU A 221 12.58 -4.62 1.26
N HIS A 222 12.51 -3.59 0.41
CA HIS A 222 13.19 -2.31 0.64
C HIS A 222 12.42 -1.15 0.03
N THR A 223 12.15 -0.12 0.84
CA THR A 223 11.39 1.08 0.44
C THR A 223 12.31 2.30 0.42
N ALA A 224 12.12 3.19 -0.55
CA ALA A 224 12.86 4.44 -0.66
C ALA A 224 11.97 5.57 -1.22
N ILE A 225 12.35 6.82 -0.94
CA ILE A 225 11.68 8.01 -1.51
C ILE A 225 12.48 8.48 -2.72
N ILE A 226 11.82 8.64 -3.86
CA ILE A 226 12.44 9.13 -5.09
C ILE A 226 12.63 10.64 -4.96
N VAL A 227 13.88 11.09 -5.06
CA VAL A 227 14.23 12.51 -4.98
C VAL A 227 14.62 13.10 -6.32
N LEU A 228 15.02 12.29 -7.31
CA LEU A 228 15.29 12.81 -8.64
C LEU A 228 15.04 11.75 -9.72
N VAL A 229 14.56 12.21 -10.87
CA VAL A 229 14.17 11.41 -12.05
C VAL A 229 14.59 12.13 -13.34
N PRO A 230 14.60 11.45 -14.49
CA PRO A 230 14.64 12.09 -15.80
C PRO A 230 13.49 13.09 -15.98
N ASP A 231 13.74 14.19 -16.67
CA ASP A 231 12.72 15.20 -16.97
C ASP A 231 11.81 14.77 -18.13
N GLU A 232 12.28 13.81 -18.93
CA GLU A 232 11.59 13.31 -20.10
C GLU A 232 10.39 12.41 -19.73
N PRO A 233 9.21 12.61 -20.37
CA PRO A 233 8.11 11.66 -20.27
C PRO A 233 8.52 10.26 -20.74
N ILE A 234 7.92 9.24 -20.14
CA ILE A 234 8.03 7.86 -20.61
C ILE A 234 7.14 7.72 -21.86
N PRO A 235 7.70 7.39 -23.04
CA PRO A 235 6.92 7.29 -24.26
C PRO A 235 5.79 6.24 -24.13
N ASN A 236 4.59 6.61 -24.53
CA ASN A 236 3.38 5.76 -24.51
C ASN A 236 2.92 5.30 -23.11
N ALA A 237 3.43 5.90 -22.03
CA ALA A 237 2.94 5.65 -20.69
C ALA A 237 1.48 6.11 -20.57
N THR A 238 0.59 5.13 -20.56
CA THR A 238 -0.86 5.28 -20.39
C THR A 238 -1.35 4.10 -19.54
N ASP A 239 -2.51 4.23 -18.90
CA ASP A 239 -2.99 3.20 -18.00
C ASP A 239 -3.06 1.82 -18.68
N GLY A 240 -2.41 0.83 -18.08
CA GLY A 240 -2.31 -0.53 -18.60
C GLY A 240 -1.24 -0.76 -19.65
N ALA A 241 -0.50 0.27 -20.08
CA ALA A 241 0.59 0.14 -21.04
C ALA A 241 1.69 -0.80 -20.52
N SER A 242 2.29 -1.58 -21.43
CA SER A 242 3.46 -2.39 -21.11
C SER A 242 4.70 -1.50 -21.17
N ILE A 243 5.21 -1.15 -20.00
CA ILE A 243 6.43 -0.36 -19.82
C ILE A 243 7.43 -1.25 -19.09
N MET A 244 8.63 -1.37 -19.63
CA MET A 244 9.70 -2.17 -19.04
C MET A 244 10.47 -1.34 -18.01
N PRO A 245 11.01 -1.97 -16.95
CA PRO A 245 11.85 -1.28 -15.98
C PRO A 245 12.94 -0.40 -16.59
N TYR A 246 13.64 -0.84 -17.65
CA TYR A 246 14.67 -0.03 -18.29
C TYR A 246 14.16 1.28 -18.89
N GLU A 247 12.88 1.36 -19.24
CA GLU A 247 12.24 2.54 -19.83
C GLU A 247 11.99 3.64 -18.80
N LEU A 248 12.09 3.33 -17.49
CA LEU A 248 12.07 4.32 -16.42
C LEU A 248 13.34 5.19 -16.39
N GLY A 249 14.40 4.81 -17.13
CA GLY A 249 15.68 5.51 -17.12
C GLY A 249 16.45 5.27 -15.82
N TRP A 250 16.58 6.29 -14.99
CA TRP A 250 17.29 6.20 -13.69
C TRP A 250 16.43 6.78 -12.57
N LEU A 251 16.60 6.27 -11.36
CA LEU A 251 15.92 6.77 -10.16
C LEU A 251 16.98 7.15 -9.13
N GLU A 252 17.00 8.41 -8.70
CA GLU A 252 17.73 8.81 -7.50
C GLU A 252 16.80 8.80 -6.30
N VAL A 253 17.20 8.11 -5.26
CA VAL A 253 16.38 7.89 -4.07
C VAL A 253 17.17 8.25 -2.82
N ILE A 254 16.45 8.64 -1.78
CA ILE A 254 16.94 8.59 -0.41
C ILE A 254 16.33 7.36 0.26
N GLU A 255 17.21 6.51 0.77
CA GLU A 255 16.85 5.23 1.38
C GLU A 255 17.59 5.03 2.70
N GLN A 256 17.05 4.17 3.56
CA GLN A 256 17.77 3.72 4.75
C GLN A 256 17.70 2.20 4.89
N THR A 257 18.67 1.64 5.61
CA THR A 257 18.69 0.22 5.98
C THR A 257 18.86 0.14 7.48
N ARG A 258 18.36 -0.95 8.10
CA ARG A 258 18.36 -1.16 9.55
C ARG A 258 19.64 -0.69 10.24
N GLY A 259 19.49 0.32 11.10
CA GLY A 259 20.55 0.87 11.93
C GLY A 259 21.55 1.78 11.21
N LYS A 260 21.31 2.13 9.94
CA LYS A 260 22.13 3.07 9.17
C LYS A 260 21.36 4.36 8.94
N ALA A 261 22.09 5.47 8.89
CA ALA A 261 21.54 6.75 8.48
C ALA A 261 21.03 6.69 7.03
N PRO A 262 20.04 7.51 6.66
CA PRO A 262 19.59 7.64 5.29
C PRO A 262 20.73 8.05 4.34
N GLN A 263 20.71 7.54 3.11
CA GLN A 263 21.71 7.80 2.08
C GLN A 263 21.04 8.02 0.74
N ARG A 264 21.55 9.00 -0.02
CA ARG A 264 21.20 9.17 -1.42
C ARG A 264 21.93 8.18 -2.32
N LYS A 265 21.18 7.54 -3.22
CA LYS A 265 21.72 6.64 -4.25
C LYS A 265 20.97 6.80 -5.55
N ARG A 266 21.70 6.63 -6.65
CA ARG A 266 21.14 6.60 -8.00
C ARG A 266 21.22 5.19 -8.57
N TYR A 267 20.09 4.74 -9.10
CA TYR A 267 19.90 3.42 -9.71
C TYR A 267 19.57 3.59 -11.20
N ASP A 268 20.37 2.97 -12.07
CA ASP A 268 20.16 2.93 -13.51
C ASP A 268 19.28 1.71 -13.86
N MET A 269 18.01 1.96 -14.19
CA MET A 269 17.02 0.91 -14.39
C MET A 269 17.28 0.06 -15.62
N SER A 270 18.13 0.52 -16.55
CA SER A 270 18.62 -0.31 -17.66
C SER A 270 19.48 -1.50 -17.19
N ARG A 271 19.99 -1.43 -15.95
CA ARG A 271 20.82 -2.46 -15.32
C ARG A 271 20.05 -3.38 -14.37
N PHE A 272 18.72 -3.28 -14.39
CA PHE A 272 17.82 -4.11 -13.59
C PHE A 272 17.72 -5.52 -14.18
N THR A 273 18.21 -6.53 -13.46
CA THR A 273 18.40 -7.90 -13.98
C THR A 273 17.57 -8.97 -13.31
N GLU A 274 17.03 -8.70 -12.11
CA GLU A 274 16.21 -9.66 -11.37
C GLU A 274 15.34 -8.91 -10.35
N GLY A 275 14.28 -9.57 -9.87
CA GLY A 275 13.42 -9.09 -8.79
C GLY A 275 12.21 -8.33 -9.29
N ARG A 276 11.57 -7.59 -8.39
CA ARG A 276 10.37 -6.79 -8.66
C ARG A 276 10.50 -5.39 -8.10
N VAL A 277 9.89 -4.44 -8.79
CA VAL A 277 9.84 -3.04 -8.41
C VAL A 277 8.41 -2.54 -8.49
N TRP A 278 8.00 -1.73 -7.53
CA TRP A 278 6.76 -0.97 -7.57
C TRP A 278 7.05 0.50 -7.29
N VAL A 279 6.38 1.39 -8.00
CA VAL A 279 6.43 2.83 -7.75
C VAL A 279 5.04 3.30 -7.39
N TYR A 280 4.92 3.98 -6.27
CA TYR A 280 3.68 4.51 -5.73
C TYR A 280 3.74 6.02 -5.67
N ARG A 281 2.64 6.66 -6.05
CA ARG A 281 2.41 8.07 -5.81
C ARG A 281 1.61 8.26 -4.53
N PRO A 282 2.07 9.08 -3.57
CA PRO A 282 1.23 9.53 -2.47
C PRO A 282 -0.04 10.18 -3.01
N VAL A 283 -1.19 9.80 -2.45
CA VAL A 283 -2.53 10.30 -2.83
C VAL A 283 -3.37 10.46 -1.57
N PRO A 284 -4.41 11.32 -1.56
CA PRO A 284 -5.28 11.48 -0.40
C PRO A 284 -6.07 10.21 -0.07
N GLU A 285 -6.51 10.09 1.19
CA GLU A 285 -7.37 9.00 1.68
C GLU A 285 -8.67 8.86 0.86
N GLU A 286 -9.15 9.95 0.26
CA GLU A 286 -10.27 9.98 -0.70
C GLU A 286 -10.11 8.96 -1.84
N TYR A 287 -8.87 8.70 -2.26
CA TYR A 287 -8.56 7.71 -3.29
C TYR A 287 -9.02 6.31 -2.89
N VAL A 288 -8.78 5.96 -1.63
CA VAL A 288 -9.24 4.68 -1.07
C VAL A 288 -10.71 4.83 -0.73
N GLY A 289 -11.14 5.96 -0.19
CA GLY A 289 -12.50 6.29 0.23
C GLY A 289 -12.45 6.94 1.60
N GLU A 290 -12.97 8.18 1.70
CA GLU A 290 -12.86 9.00 2.91
C GLU A 290 -13.36 8.28 4.17
N GLY A 291 -12.58 8.43 5.26
CA GLY A 291 -13.06 8.14 6.61
C GLY A 291 -13.46 6.70 6.85
N LEU A 292 -12.62 5.74 6.42
CA LEU A 292 -12.82 4.32 6.69
C LEU A 292 -13.10 4.08 8.18
N LYS A 293 -14.30 3.57 8.48
CA LYS A 293 -14.80 3.33 9.83
C LYS A 293 -15.38 1.94 9.94
N ALA A 294 -15.36 1.43 11.17
CA ALA A 294 -16.07 0.22 11.55
C ALA A 294 -17.57 0.54 11.69
N GLU A 295 -18.26 0.72 10.57
CA GLU A 295 -19.70 1.00 10.51
C GLU A 295 -20.44 0.02 9.61
N TRP A 296 -21.74 -0.16 9.86
CA TRP A 296 -22.60 -1.02 9.06
C TRP A 296 -24.03 -0.45 8.93
N PRO A 297 -24.61 -0.41 7.71
CA PRO A 297 -23.96 -0.68 6.42
C PRO A 297 -22.86 0.36 6.13
N PRO A 298 -21.85 0.04 5.28
CA PRO A 298 -20.85 1.02 4.88
C PRO A 298 -21.51 2.18 4.11
N GLN A 299 -21.04 3.41 4.32
CA GLN A 299 -21.58 4.60 3.64
C GLN A 299 -21.19 4.73 2.17
N GLN A 300 -20.19 3.98 1.70
CA GLN A 300 -19.63 4.05 0.34
C GLN A 300 -20.08 2.84 -0.50
N PRO A 301 -20.03 2.91 -1.85
CA PRO A 301 -20.45 1.80 -2.70
C PRO A 301 -19.69 0.53 -2.34
N ALA A 302 -20.42 -0.46 -1.85
CA ALA A 302 -19.90 -1.76 -1.46
C ALA A 302 -20.72 -2.86 -2.14
N TYR A 303 -20.04 -3.89 -2.61
CA TYR A 303 -20.62 -5.08 -3.21
C TYR A 303 -20.87 -6.11 -2.11
N SER A 304 -22.07 -6.67 -2.06
CA SER A 304 -22.40 -7.80 -1.20
C SER A 304 -22.33 -9.09 -2.01
N LEU A 305 -21.77 -10.15 -1.42
CA LEU A 305 -21.94 -11.49 -1.95
C LEU A 305 -23.33 -11.97 -1.52
N SER A 306 -24.20 -12.20 -2.51
CA SER A 306 -25.55 -12.74 -2.31
C SER A 306 -25.53 -14.24 -2.07
#